data_AF-A0A2N1Q6E1-F1
#
_entry.id   AF-A0A2N1Q6E1-F1
#
_cell.length_a   1.000
_cell.length_b   1.000
_cell.length_c   1.000
_cell.angle_alpha   90.00
_cell.angle_beta   90.00
_cell.angle_gamma   90.00
#
_symmetry.space_group_name_H-M   'P 1'
#
loop_
_entity.id
_entity.type
_entity.pdbx_description
1 polymer ?
#
loop_
_entity_poly.entity_id
_entity_poly.type
_entity_poly.pdbx_seq_one_letter_code
_entity_poly.pdbx_strand_id
1 'polypeptide(L)'
;MKMSKVDLSFQSCKNTYEEADVVIFSVPMDATTSFRPGTRFAGNAIRVDSIGVEWYSPYRERDLNEFKTADIGDLDLPIGAVDDALAIIHEATKQILDDGKTPMMVGGEHLVSYPVIKAVYEKYPNLHIIHLDAHTDLRESFFGRELSHATFMRHVHKFVGDGKIYQFGIRSGEKPEFDWAASGHVNMRKFDFDGLDKVVEKLKDVPVYITIDLDVLDPSVFPGTGTPEP
;
A
#
# COMPACT_ATOMS: atom_id res chain seq x y z
N MET A 1 5.58 26.36 32.73
CA MET A 1 5.76 25.66 31.44
C MET A 1 5.31 24.23 31.63
N LYS A 2 4.24 23.77 30.95
CA LYS A 2 3.89 22.34 30.97
C LYS A 2 4.84 21.64 30.01
N MET A 3 5.57 20.65 30.52
CA MET A 3 6.29 19.71 29.65
C MET A 3 5.25 18.78 29.02
N SER A 4 5.18 18.75 27.69
CA SER A 4 4.38 17.80 26.93
C SER A 4 5.31 16.95 26.09
N LYS A 5 5.07 15.63 26.05
CA LYS A 5 5.72 14.75 25.09
C LYS A 5 5.35 15.24 23.68
N VAL A 6 6.34 15.40 22.82
CA VAL A 6 6.10 15.56 21.38
C VAL A 6 5.81 14.17 20.84
N ASP A 7 4.63 13.99 20.25
CA ASP A 7 4.29 12.75 19.61
C ASP A 7 4.90 12.71 18.20
N LEU A 8 5.54 11.59 17.85
CA LEU A 8 6.10 11.43 16.52
C LEU A 8 4.95 11.01 15.61
N SER A 9 4.38 11.97 14.90
CA SER A 9 3.28 11.78 13.94
C SER A 9 3.65 12.37 12.59
N PHE A 10 2.99 11.92 11.52
CA PHE A 10 3.06 12.62 10.23
C PHE A 10 2.65 14.08 10.41
N GLN A 11 3.40 14.99 9.81
CA GLN A 11 3.25 16.43 10.02
C GLN A 11 1.81 16.93 9.84
N SER A 12 1.05 16.37 8.90
CA SER A 12 -0.35 16.74 8.62
C SER A 12 -1.37 16.24 9.65
N CYS A 13 -1.02 15.23 10.45
CA CYS A 13 -1.94 14.53 11.35
C CYS A 13 -2.11 15.27 12.68
N LYS A 14 -3.01 16.26 12.70
CA LYS A 14 -3.32 17.08 13.88
C LYS A 14 -4.58 16.65 14.64
N ASN A 15 -5.36 15.73 14.08
CA ASN A 15 -6.65 15.31 14.65
C ASN A 15 -6.52 14.05 15.50
N THR A 16 -7.44 13.88 16.44
CA THR A 16 -7.60 12.58 17.11
C THR A 16 -8.28 11.58 16.16
N TYR A 17 -8.21 10.30 16.52
CA TYR A 17 -8.87 9.24 15.76
C TYR A 17 -10.36 9.51 15.54
N GLU A 18 -11.07 9.98 16.58
CA GLU A 18 -12.52 10.22 16.55
C GLU A 18 -12.87 11.32 15.54
N GLU A 19 -12.07 12.38 15.49
CA GLU A 19 -12.28 13.55 14.63
C GLU A 19 -11.88 13.34 13.17
N ALA A 20 -10.96 12.41 12.91
CA ALA A 20 -10.37 12.21 11.59
C ALA A 20 -11.29 11.45 10.62
N ASP A 21 -11.22 11.85 9.35
CA ASP A 21 -11.87 11.18 8.21
C ASP A 21 -10.90 10.17 7.57
N VAL A 22 -9.60 10.44 7.64
CA VAL A 22 -8.52 9.57 7.15
C VAL A 22 -7.61 9.18 8.31
N VAL A 23 -7.36 7.89 8.46
CA VAL A 23 -6.50 7.33 9.51
C VAL A 23 -5.25 6.76 8.86
N ILE A 24 -4.11 7.39 9.15
CA ILE A 24 -2.79 6.93 8.74
C ILE A 24 -2.24 5.99 9.81
N PHE A 25 -1.72 4.86 9.38
CA PHE A 25 -1.04 3.90 10.25
C PHE A 25 0.12 3.26 9.52
N SER A 26 1.12 2.81 10.27
CA SER A 26 2.28 2.13 9.70
C SER A 26 2.30 0.65 10.04
N VAL A 27 2.81 -0.16 9.13
CA VAL A 27 2.95 -1.61 9.31
C VAL A 27 4.42 -1.98 9.18
N PRO A 28 5.19 -1.99 10.29
CA PRO A 28 6.65 -2.17 10.26
C PRO A 28 7.05 -3.64 10.06
N MET A 29 6.74 -4.21 8.89
CA MET A 29 6.98 -5.62 8.57
C MET A 29 7.81 -5.77 7.30
N ASP A 30 8.87 -6.58 7.35
CA ASP A 30 9.68 -7.01 6.19
C ASP A 30 10.09 -8.50 6.31
N ALA A 31 9.17 -9.30 6.86
CA ALA A 31 9.41 -10.68 7.27
C ALA A 31 9.48 -11.69 6.11
N THR A 32 8.93 -11.36 4.93
CA THR A 32 8.97 -12.21 3.73
C THR A 32 9.87 -11.67 2.62
N THR A 33 10.46 -10.49 2.83
CA THR A 33 11.40 -9.83 1.94
C THR A 33 12.53 -10.76 1.50
N SER A 34 12.79 -10.81 0.19
CA SER A 34 13.73 -11.78 -0.41
C SER A 34 15.14 -11.29 -0.61
N PHE A 35 15.35 -9.99 -0.84
CA PHE A 35 16.68 -9.45 -1.20
C PHE A 35 17.28 -8.58 -0.09
N ARG A 36 16.75 -7.37 0.12
CA ARG A 36 17.29 -6.42 1.11
C ARG A 36 16.25 -6.12 2.19
N PRO A 37 16.47 -6.55 3.44
CA PRO A 37 15.60 -6.13 4.55
C PRO A 37 15.79 -4.64 4.84
N GLY A 38 14.82 -4.02 5.51
CA GLY A 38 14.90 -2.62 5.95
C GLY A 38 13.59 -1.85 5.82
N THR A 39 12.64 -2.34 5.03
CA THR A 39 11.38 -1.61 4.81
C THR A 39 10.50 -1.51 6.08
N ARG A 40 10.75 -2.36 7.11
CA ARG A 40 10.13 -2.19 8.44
C ARG A 40 10.38 -0.81 9.08
N PHE A 41 11.40 -0.07 8.63
CA PHE A 41 11.74 1.26 9.15
C PHE A 41 11.06 2.41 8.40
N ALA A 42 10.32 2.14 7.32
CA ALA A 42 9.76 3.16 6.43
C ALA A 42 8.82 4.14 7.14
N GLY A 43 7.86 3.64 7.94
CA GLY A 43 6.92 4.48 8.67
C GLY A 43 7.60 5.55 9.53
N ASN A 44 8.58 5.15 10.34
CA ASN A 44 9.32 6.06 11.20
C ASN A 44 10.19 7.06 10.40
N ALA A 45 10.84 6.61 9.32
CA ALA A 45 11.64 7.48 8.47
C ALA A 45 10.76 8.57 7.81
N ILE A 46 9.62 8.17 7.24
CA ILE A 46 8.71 9.11 6.57
C ILE A 46 8.08 10.07 7.58
N ARG A 47 7.71 9.61 8.78
CA ARG A 47 7.20 10.50 9.84
C ARG A 47 8.19 11.61 10.17
N VAL A 48 9.45 11.25 10.43
CA VAL A 48 10.51 12.22 10.76
C VAL A 48 10.73 13.21 9.62
N ASP A 49 10.86 12.72 8.39
CA ASP A 49 11.13 13.57 7.24
C ASP A 49 9.92 14.46 6.87
N SER A 50 8.70 14.00 7.15
CA SER A 50 7.48 14.79 6.88
C SER A 50 7.46 16.13 7.61
N ILE A 51 8.15 16.26 8.75
CA ILE A 51 8.21 17.50 9.53
C ILE A 51 8.83 18.65 8.72
N GLY A 52 9.75 18.33 7.80
CA GLY A 52 10.45 19.31 6.97
C GLY A 52 9.75 19.65 5.65
N VAL A 53 8.57 19.08 5.37
CA VAL A 53 7.83 19.31 4.12
C VAL A 53 6.81 20.44 4.30
N GLU A 54 6.49 21.13 3.21
CA GLU A 54 5.49 22.19 3.18
C GLU A 54 4.05 21.63 3.18
N TRP A 55 3.13 22.35 3.81
CA TRP A 55 1.73 21.96 3.95
C TRP A 55 0.92 22.15 2.66
N TYR A 56 1.30 23.14 1.86
CA TYR A 56 0.63 23.49 0.61
C TYR A 56 1.31 22.80 -0.58
N SER A 57 0.51 22.08 -1.37
CA SER A 57 0.96 21.50 -2.63
C SER A 57 0.61 22.44 -3.79
N PRO A 58 1.58 23.14 -4.42
CA PRO A 58 1.31 23.98 -5.59
C PRO A 58 0.90 23.16 -6.82
N TYR A 59 1.26 21.86 -6.87
CA TYR A 59 0.84 20.97 -7.96
C TYR A 59 -0.66 20.63 -7.88
N ARG A 60 -1.22 20.58 -6.66
CA ARG A 60 -2.64 20.23 -6.43
C ARG A 60 -3.50 21.45 -6.09
N GLU A 61 -2.89 22.60 -5.81
CA GLU A 61 -3.55 23.80 -5.31
C GLU A 61 -4.43 23.48 -4.07
N ARG A 62 -3.83 22.75 -3.12
CA ARG A 62 -4.48 22.25 -1.90
C ARG A 62 -3.53 22.32 -0.71
N ASP A 63 -4.10 22.52 0.47
CA ASP A 63 -3.39 22.56 1.74
C ASP A 63 -3.78 21.36 2.61
N LEU A 64 -2.80 20.68 3.21
CA LEU A 64 -3.05 19.53 4.09
C LEU A 64 -3.88 19.89 5.33
N ASN A 65 -3.91 21.15 5.77
CA ASN A 65 -4.76 21.61 6.88
C ASN A 65 -6.27 21.53 6.55
N GLU A 66 -6.66 21.35 5.28
CA GLU A 66 -8.05 21.22 4.87
C GLU A 66 -8.63 19.82 5.19
N PHE A 67 -7.77 18.85 5.51
CA PHE A 67 -8.15 17.45 5.71
C PHE A 67 -8.02 17.05 7.18
N LYS A 68 -9.01 16.30 7.69
CA LYS A 68 -8.97 15.76 9.04
C LYS A 68 -8.26 14.41 9.03
N THR A 69 -6.99 14.44 9.40
CA THR A 69 -6.12 13.25 9.39
C THR A 69 -5.59 12.95 10.78
N ALA A 70 -5.59 11.66 11.13
CA ALA A 70 -5.00 11.15 12.37
C ALA A 70 -3.89 10.14 12.03
N ASP A 71 -2.80 10.17 12.78
CA ASP A 71 -1.76 9.13 12.76
C ASP A 71 -1.93 8.29 14.03
N ILE A 72 -2.24 7.01 13.88
CA ILE A 72 -2.37 6.08 15.02
C ILE A 72 -1.07 5.34 15.34
N GLY A 73 0.03 5.70 14.68
CA GLY A 73 1.35 5.13 14.92
C GLY A 73 1.60 3.85 14.14
N ASP A 74 2.50 3.03 14.68
CA ASP A 74 2.85 1.72 14.16
C ASP A 74 1.91 0.66 14.74
N LEU A 75 1.43 -0.28 13.92
CA LEU A 75 0.77 -1.47 14.45
C LEU A 75 1.78 -2.31 15.23
N ASP A 76 1.37 -2.80 16.40
CA ASP A 76 2.16 -3.73 17.20
C ASP A 76 2.05 -5.14 16.61
N LEU A 77 3.14 -5.65 16.06
CA LEU A 77 3.16 -6.91 15.31
C LEU A 77 3.98 -7.97 16.05
N PRO A 78 3.50 -9.24 16.07
CA PRO A 78 4.22 -10.32 16.71
C PRO A 78 5.49 -10.68 15.96
N ILE A 79 6.57 -10.94 16.70
CA ILE A 79 7.87 -11.28 16.14
C ILE A 79 7.83 -12.68 15.52
N GLY A 80 8.16 -12.79 14.24
CA GLY A 80 8.34 -14.07 13.55
C GLY A 80 7.04 -14.82 13.20
N ALA A 81 5.88 -14.27 13.54
CA ALA A 81 4.57 -14.86 13.25
C ALA A 81 3.84 -14.07 12.16
N VAL A 82 4.17 -14.38 10.89
CA VAL A 82 3.62 -13.66 9.73
C VAL A 82 2.09 -13.73 9.70
N ASP A 83 1.51 -14.92 9.87
CA ASP A 83 0.04 -15.08 9.79
C ASP A 83 -0.70 -14.28 10.86
N ASP A 84 -0.16 -14.25 12.09
CA ASP A 84 -0.72 -13.45 13.19
C ASP A 84 -0.58 -11.95 12.91
N ALA A 85 0.55 -11.51 12.33
CA ALA A 85 0.73 -10.13 11.90
C ALA A 85 -0.29 -9.74 10.80
N LEU A 86 -0.53 -10.61 9.81
CA LEU A 86 -1.56 -10.37 8.78
C LEU A 86 -2.96 -10.27 9.38
N ALA A 87 -3.28 -11.08 10.40
CA ALA A 87 -4.57 -11.01 11.09
C ALA A 87 -4.76 -9.68 11.84
N ILE A 88 -3.70 -9.17 12.49
CA ILE A 88 -3.73 -7.86 13.18
C ILE A 88 -3.94 -6.73 12.18
N ILE A 89 -3.22 -6.75 11.05
CA ILE A 89 -3.36 -5.72 10.00
C ILE A 89 -4.78 -5.72 9.44
N HIS A 90 -5.36 -6.91 9.22
CA HIS A 90 -6.73 -7.06 8.75
C HIS A 90 -7.73 -6.48 9.74
N GLU A 91 -7.66 -6.84 11.02
CA GLU A 91 -8.62 -6.37 12.03
C GLU A 91 -8.47 -4.86 12.28
N ALA A 92 -7.24 -4.32 12.31
CA ALA A 92 -7.02 -2.88 12.44
C ALA A 92 -7.63 -2.11 11.25
N THR A 93 -7.44 -2.60 10.02
CA THR A 93 -8.03 -2.00 8.83
C THR A 93 -9.55 -2.07 8.88
N LYS A 94 -10.09 -3.23 9.25
CA LYS A 94 -11.53 -3.45 9.38
C LYS A 94 -12.16 -2.52 10.42
N GLN A 95 -11.52 -2.33 11.58
CA GLN A 95 -11.99 -1.39 12.59
C GLN A 95 -12.05 0.05 12.05
N ILE A 96 -10.98 0.53 11.40
CA ILE A 96 -10.96 1.87 10.78
C ILE A 96 -12.12 2.03 9.78
N LEU A 97 -12.34 1.01 8.96
CA LEU A 97 -13.43 0.99 8.00
C LEU A 97 -14.79 0.99 8.72
N ASP A 98 -15.02 0.14 9.70
CA ASP A 98 -16.30 0.00 10.43
C ASP A 98 -16.67 1.29 11.15
N ASP A 99 -15.67 2.06 11.60
CA ASP A 99 -15.84 3.41 12.18
C ASP A 99 -16.14 4.50 11.13
N GLY A 100 -16.31 4.12 9.87
CA GLY A 100 -16.67 5.03 8.77
C GLY A 100 -15.51 5.86 8.24
N LYS A 101 -14.26 5.46 8.51
CA LYS A 101 -13.04 6.21 8.16
C LYS A 101 -12.30 5.57 6.99
N THR A 102 -11.39 6.33 6.38
CA THR A 102 -10.54 5.85 5.28
C THR A 102 -9.16 5.44 5.81
N PRO A 103 -8.76 4.16 5.68
CA PRO A 103 -7.41 3.71 6.05
C PRO A 103 -6.37 4.16 5.02
N MET A 104 -5.26 4.72 5.49
CA MET A 104 -4.07 5.02 4.68
C MET A 104 -2.85 4.34 5.33
N MET A 105 -2.43 3.23 4.73
CA MET A 105 -1.31 2.45 5.25
C MET A 105 0.03 2.95 4.70
N VAL A 106 1.00 3.13 5.58
CA VAL A 106 2.43 3.19 5.23
C VAL A 106 3.04 1.83 5.55
N GLY A 107 3.34 1.06 4.52
CA GLY A 107 3.77 -0.32 4.68
C GLY A 107 5.22 -0.48 5.16
N GLY A 108 5.62 -1.74 5.20
CA GLY A 108 6.99 -2.16 5.01
C GLY A 108 7.08 -2.89 3.67
N GLU A 109 7.00 -4.21 3.68
CA GLU A 109 6.98 -5.02 2.45
C GLU A 109 5.57 -5.13 1.86
N HIS A 110 5.47 -5.40 0.57
CA HIS A 110 4.19 -5.26 -0.14
C HIS A 110 3.12 -6.29 0.26
N LEU A 111 3.52 -7.40 0.89
CA LEU A 111 2.59 -8.39 1.46
C LEU A 111 1.57 -7.76 2.42
N VAL A 112 1.95 -6.70 3.15
CA VAL A 112 1.05 -6.02 4.09
C VAL A 112 -0.21 -5.47 3.41
N SER A 113 -0.19 -5.29 2.09
CA SER A 113 -1.37 -4.92 1.29
C SER A 113 -2.44 -6.00 1.28
N TYR A 114 -2.09 -7.29 1.35
CA TYR A 114 -3.05 -8.40 1.29
C TYR A 114 -4.17 -8.31 2.35
N PRO A 115 -3.85 -8.24 3.67
CA PRO A 115 -4.89 -8.14 4.70
C PRO A 115 -5.68 -6.83 4.61
N VAL A 116 -5.06 -5.71 4.19
CA VAL A 116 -5.75 -4.43 3.99
C VAL A 116 -6.77 -4.54 2.85
N ILE A 117 -6.35 -5.04 1.69
CA ILE A 117 -7.22 -5.24 0.52
C ILE A 117 -8.37 -6.18 0.88
N LYS A 118 -8.08 -7.26 1.63
CA LYS A 118 -9.11 -8.21 2.06
C LYS A 118 -10.17 -7.52 2.93
N ALA A 119 -9.79 -6.72 3.92
CA ALA A 119 -10.74 -5.97 4.76
C ALA A 119 -11.56 -4.96 3.93
N VAL A 120 -10.91 -4.25 3.00
CA VAL A 120 -11.60 -3.30 2.10
C VAL A 120 -12.60 -4.03 1.19
N TYR A 121 -12.23 -5.19 0.64
CA TYR A 121 -13.11 -6.01 -0.21
C TYR A 121 -14.32 -6.54 0.55
N GLU A 122 -14.13 -6.98 1.81
CA GLU A 122 -15.23 -7.44 2.68
C GLU A 122 -16.28 -6.34 2.91
N LYS A 123 -15.85 -5.06 3.00
CA LYS A 123 -16.76 -3.91 3.07
C LYS A 123 -17.31 -3.48 1.71
N TYR A 124 -16.51 -3.60 0.66
CA TYR A 124 -16.83 -3.16 -0.70
C TYR A 124 -16.63 -4.27 -1.74
N PRO A 125 -17.59 -5.19 -1.92
CA PRO A 125 -17.40 -6.40 -2.76
C PRO A 125 -17.18 -6.15 -4.26
N ASN A 126 -17.43 -4.93 -4.76
CA ASN A 126 -17.12 -4.53 -6.14
C ASN A 126 -15.80 -3.73 -6.23
N LEU A 127 -14.81 -4.09 -5.41
CA LEU A 127 -13.52 -3.41 -5.34
C LEU A 127 -12.74 -3.57 -6.65
N HIS A 128 -12.14 -2.47 -7.11
CA HIS A 128 -11.11 -2.46 -8.14
C HIS A 128 -9.78 -2.02 -7.53
N ILE A 129 -8.68 -2.45 -8.14
CA ILE A 129 -7.34 -2.24 -7.60
C ILE A 129 -6.48 -1.56 -8.67
N ILE A 130 -5.86 -0.44 -8.29
CA ILE A 130 -4.79 0.18 -9.05
C ILE A 130 -3.48 -0.16 -8.34
N HIS A 131 -2.58 -0.79 -9.07
CA HIS A 131 -1.29 -1.29 -8.60
C HIS A 131 -0.17 -0.62 -9.39
N LEU A 132 0.63 0.21 -8.73
CA LEU A 132 1.80 0.83 -9.33
C LEU A 132 3.04 0.12 -8.79
N ASP A 133 3.77 -0.56 -9.66
CA ASP A 133 4.86 -1.45 -9.26
C ASP A 133 5.82 -1.73 -10.42
N ALA A 134 7.10 -2.00 -10.13
CA ALA A 134 8.00 -2.58 -11.12
C ALA A 134 7.75 -4.08 -11.35
N HIS A 135 7.25 -4.79 -10.35
CA HIS A 135 7.04 -6.23 -10.29
C HIS A 135 5.57 -6.60 -10.49
N THR A 136 5.31 -7.81 -10.97
CA THR A 136 3.92 -8.26 -11.15
C THR A 136 3.25 -8.68 -9.85
N ASP A 137 4.01 -9.29 -8.93
CA ASP A 137 3.54 -9.93 -7.70
C ASP A 137 2.44 -11.00 -7.91
N LEU A 138 2.48 -11.65 -9.07
CA LEU A 138 1.50 -12.65 -9.50
C LEU A 138 1.97 -14.10 -9.34
N ARG A 139 3.09 -14.32 -8.63
CA ARG A 139 3.57 -15.67 -8.29
C ARG A 139 2.56 -16.41 -7.43
N GLU A 140 2.45 -17.72 -7.60
CA GLU A 140 1.62 -18.56 -6.73
C GLU A 140 2.30 -18.85 -5.38
N SER A 141 3.63 -18.94 -5.39
CA SER A 141 4.45 -19.05 -4.19
C SER A 141 5.84 -18.50 -4.48
N PHE A 142 6.57 -18.14 -3.42
CA PHE A 142 7.93 -17.66 -3.53
C PHE A 142 8.76 -18.15 -2.36
N PHE A 143 9.90 -18.79 -2.64
CA PHE A 143 10.77 -19.43 -1.62
C PHE A 143 10.01 -20.30 -0.58
N GLY A 144 9.00 -21.05 -1.04
CA GLY A 144 8.22 -21.94 -0.18
C GLY A 144 7.13 -21.25 0.66
N ARG A 145 6.85 -19.96 0.41
CA ARG A 145 5.73 -19.23 1.02
C ARG A 145 4.64 -18.98 -0.01
N GLU A 146 3.40 -19.32 0.34
CA GLU A 146 2.22 -18.96 -0.47
C GLU A 146 1.96 -17.47 -0.42
N LEU A 147 2.00 -16.87 0.78
CA LEU A 147 1.90 -15.43 1.00
C LEU A 147 3.28 -14.81 1.25
N SER A 148 3.73 -13.98 0.31
CA SER A 148 4.93 -13.14 0.38
C SER A 148 4.71 -11.82 -0.35
N HIS A 149 5.67 -10.91 -0.27
CA HIS A 149 5.64 -9.66 -1.03
C HIS A 149 5.51 -9.92 -2.54
N ALA A 150 6.05 -11.03 -3.08
CA ALA A 150 6.01 -11.32 -4.51
C ALA A 150 4.79 -12.15 -4.97
N THR A 151 3.85 -12.47 -4.08
CA THR A 151 2.71 -13.37 -4.39
C THR A 151 1.35 -12.80 -4.01
N PHE A 152 1.32 -11.68 -3.28
CA PHE A 152 0.10 -11.21 -2.63
C PHE A 152 -0.98 -10.85 -3.65
N MET A 153 -0.61 -10.27 -4.79
CA MET A 153 -1.56 -9.85 -5.82
C MET A 153 -2.23 -11.07 -6.49
N ARG A 154 -1.51 -12.18 -6.68
CA ARG A 154 -2.10 -13.46 -7.10
C ARG A 154 -3.16 -13.98 -6.13
N HIS A 155 -2.95 -13.76 -4.83
CA HIS A 155 -3.89 -14.18 -3.80
C HIS A 155 -5.08 -13.23 -3.67
N VAL A 156 -4.86 -11.93 -3.87
CA VAL A 156 -5.93 -10.94 -3.99
C VAL A 156 -6.87 -11.28 -5.15
N HIS A 157 -6.32 -11.64 -6.31
CA HIS A 157 -7.10 -12.05 -7.48
C HIS A 157 -8.11 -13.16 -7.18
N LYS A 158 -7.78 -14.12 -6.30
CA LYS A 158 -8.65 -15.25 -5.95
C LYS A 158 -10.02 -14.81 -5.40
N PHE A 159 -10.12 -13.62 -4.81
CA PHE A 159 -11.39 -13.09 -4.30
C PHE A 159 -11.92 -11.87 -5.06
N VAL A 160 -11.08 -11.03 -5.68
CA VAL A 160 -11.60 -9.91 -6.51
C VAL A 160 -12.01 -10.36 -7.92
N GLY A 161 -11.37 -11.39 -8.47
CA GLY A 161 -11.65 -11.93 -9.79
C GLY A 161 -11.08 -11.12 -10.97
N ASP A 162 -11.42 -11.57 -12.18
CA ASP A 162 -10.88 -11.05 -13.44
C ASP A 162 -11.31 -9.60 -13.72
N GLY A 163 -10.40 -8.84 -14.33
CA GLY A 163 -10.68 -7.47 -14.79
C GLY A 163 -10.79 -6.42 -13.69
N LYS A 164 -10.54 -6.79 -12.42
CA LYS A 164 -10.55 -5.87 -11.26
C LYS A 164 -9.21 -5.24 -10.94
N ILE A 165 -8.11 -5.86 -11.37
CA ILE A 165 -6.74 -5.41 -11.09
C ILE A 165 -6.18 -4.68 -12.32
N TYR A 166 -5.64 -3.49 -12.09
CA TYR A 166 -4.99 -2.64 -13.10
C TYR A 166 -3.55 -2.35 -12.63
N GLN A 167 -2.56 -2.90 -13.33
CA GLN A 167 -1.14 -2.76 -13.00
C GLN A 167 -0.45 -1.79 -13.96
N PHE A 168 0.45 -0.94 -13.46
CA PHE A 168 1.21 0.02 -14.25
C PHE A 168 2.68 0.08 -13.79
N GLY A 169 3.58 0.40 -14.72
CA GLY A 169 5.03 0.46 -14.47
C GLY A 169 5.77 -0.90 -14.52
N ILE A 170 5.04 -1.97 -14.84
CA ILE A 170 5.52 -3.35 -14.72
C ILE A 170 6.66 -3.63 -15.71
N ARG A 171 7.79 -4.10 -15.20
CA ARG A 171 8.99 -4.41 -15.98
C ARG A 171 9.77 -5.63 -15.47
N SER A 172 9.41 -6.19 -14.32
CA SER A 172 10.04 -7.37 -13.72
C SER A 172 9.00 -8.45 -13.37
N GLY A 173 9.36 -9.72 -13.58
CA GLY A 173 8.49 -10.87 -13.37
C GLY A 173 8.91 -12.12 -14.16
N GLU A 174 8.41 -13.29 -13.78
CA GLU A 174 8.63 -14.52 -14.53
C GLU A 174 7.67 -14.65 -15.71
N LYS A 175 8.10 -15.41 -16.74
CA LYS A 175 7.25 -15.69 -17.91
C LYS A 175 5.84 -16.22 -17.53
N PRO A 176 5.68 -17.16 -16.59
CA PRO A 176 4.35 -17.64 -16.19
C PRO A 176 3.44 -16.57 -15.60
N GLU A 177 4.00 -15.57 -14.90
CA GLU A 177 3.24 -14.44 -14.38
C GLU A 177 2.69 -13.58 -15.52
N PHE A 178 3.53 -13.26 -16.50
CA PHE A 178 3.12 -12.51 -17.69
C PHE A 178 2.13 -13.28 -18.57
N ASP A 179 2.34 -14.59 -18.77
CA ASP A 179 1.42 -15.43 -19.56
C ASP A 179 0.04 -15.49 -18.88
N TRP A 180 0.02 -15.63 -17.56
CA TRP A 180 -1.20 -15.64 -16.77
C TRP A 180 -1.92 -14.28 -16.85
N ALA A 181 -1.20 -13.18 -16.68
CA ALA A 181 -1.77 -11.84 -16.85
C ALA A 181 -2.37 -11.64 -18.25
N ALA A 182 -1.65 -12.06 -19.30
CA ALA A 182 -2.10 -11.96 -20.70
C ALA A 182 -3.33 -12.82 -21.01
N SER A 183 -3.68 -13.79 -20.16
CA SER A 183 -4.88 -14.62 -20.30
C SER A 183 -6.17 -13.90 -19.89
N GLY A 184 -6.08 -12.62 -19.47
CA GLY A 184 -7.23 -11.76 -19.19
C GLY A 184 -7.57 -11.58 -17.71
N HIS A 185 -6.75 -12.13 -16.81
CA HIS A 185 -6.98 -12.05 -15.36
C HIS A 185 -6.73 -10.64 -14.80
N VAL A 186 -5.73 -9.92 -15.32
CA VAL A 186 -5.39 -8.55 -14.92
C VAL A 186 -5.20 -7.64 -16.13
N ASN A 187 -5.41 -6.34 -15.94
CA ASN A 187 -5.09 -5.32 -16.94
C ASN A 187 -3.67 -4.81 -16.66
N MET A 188 -2.68 -5.26 -17.43
CA MET A 188 -1.28 -4.93 -17.18
C MET A 188 -0.74 -3.93 -18.21
N ARG A 189 -0.25 -2.79 -17.73
CA ARG A 189 0.58 -1.85 -18.49
C ARG A 189 2.04 -2.03 -18.08
N LYS A 190 2.89 -2.29 -19.07
CA LYS A 190 4.33 -2.49 -18.88
C LYS A 190 5.09 -1.18 -19.10
N PHE A 191 6.19 -1.00 -18.39
CA PHE A 191 7.20 0.07 -18.55
C PHE A 191 6.75 1.52 -18.30
N ASP A 192 5.47 1.84 -18.37
CA ASP A 192 4.96 3.20 -18.20
C ASP A 192 3.57 3.23 -17.54
N PHE A 193 2.99 4.43 -17.47
CA PHE A 193 1.69 4.72 -16.85
C PHE A 193 0.61 5.13 -17.87
N ASP A 194 0.83 4.89 -19.17
CA ASP A 194 -0.11 5.31 -20.20
C ASP A 194 -1.49 4.69 -19.98
N GLY A 195 -2.52 5.53 -20.03
CA GLY A 195 -3.91 5.12 -19.83
C GLY A 195 -4.33 5.03 -18.36
N LEU A 196 -3.46 5.35 -17.40
CA LEU A 196 -3.85 5.48 -15.99
C LEU A 196 -4.99 6.50 -15.81
N ASP A 197 -4.91 7.64 -16.50
CA ASP A 197 -5.97 8.66 -16.56
C ASP A 197 -7.33 8.08 -17.02
N LYS A 198 -7.32 7.25 -18.07
CA LYS A 198 -8.52 6.59 -18.60
C LYS A 198 -9.06 5.55 -17.62
N VAL A 199 -8.18 4.83 -16.91
CA VAL A 199 -8.59 3.88 -15.88
C VAL A 199 -9.19 4.61 -14.68
N VAL A 200 -8.59 5.71 -14.23
CA VAL A 200 -9.15 6.54 -13.15
C VAL A 200 -10.55 7.05 -13.53
N GLU A 201 -10.73 7.58 -14.75
CA GLU A 201 -12.04 8.02 -15.22
C GLU A 201 -13.05 6.86 -15.31
N LYS A 202 -12.62 5.69 -15.80
CA LYS A 202 -13.45 4.48 -15.88
C LYS A 202 -13.92 4.02 -14.49
N LEU A 203 -13.09 4.19 -13.46
CA LEU A 203 -13.34 3.67 -12.12
C LEU A 203 -13.91 4.70 -11.13
N LYS A 204 -14.22 5.92 -11.57
CA LYS A 204 -14.63 7.04 -10.69
C LYS A 204 -15.87 6.78 -9.83
N ASP A 205 -16.77 5.91 -10.27
CA ASP A 205 -18.07 5.63 -9.62
C ASP A 205 -18.10 4.24 -8.92
N VAL A 206 -16.93 3.60 -8.76
CA VAL A 206 -16.81 2.30 -8.06
C VAL A 206 -15.74 2.36 -6.97
N PRO A 207 -15.78 1.47 -5.96
CA PRO A 207 -14.73 1.40 -4.94
C PRO A 207 -13.38 1.06 -5.57
N VAL A 208 -12.34 1.84 -5.25
CA VAL A 208 -10.97 1.63 -5.72
C VAL A 208 -10.02 1.57 -4.52
N TYR A 209 -9.18 0.55 -4.47
CA TYR A 209 -8.00 0.51 -3.62
C TYR A 209 -6.76 0.82 -4.46
N ILE A 210 -5.93 1.74 -3.99
CA ILE A 210 -4.68 2.10 -4.66
C ILE A 210 -3.53 1.58 -3.80
N THR A 211 -2.64 0.80 -4.41
CA THR A 211 -1.41 0.36 -3.80
C THR A 211 -0.23 0.76 -4.69
N ILE A 212 0.80 1.30 -4.05
CA ILE A 212 1.97 1.88 -4.70
C ILE A 212 3.19 1.22 -4.06
N ASP A 213 3.87 0.34 -4.79
CA ASP A 213 5.27 0.02 -4.50
C ASP A 213 6.13 1.18 -5.02
N LEU A 214 7.02 1.67 -4.18
CA LEU A 214 7.89 2.79 -4.53
C LEU A 214 8.99 2.38 -5.52
N ASP A 215 9.27 1.09 -5.66
CA ASP A 215 10.20 0.57 -6.68
C ASP A 215 9.67 0.71 -8.12
N VAL A 216 8.40 1.09 -8.29
CA VAL A 216 7.88 1.50 -9.59
C VAL A 216 8.67 2.65 -10.19
N LEU A 217 9.26 3.51 -9.34
CA LEU A 217 10.14 4.59 -9.73
C LEU A 217 11.52 4.06 -10.13
N ASP A 218 12.15 4.75 -11.08
CA ASP A 218 13.51 4.41 -11.51
C ASP A 218 14.51 4.47 -10.33
N PRO A 219 15.45 3.53 -10.19
CA PRO A 219 16.40 3.50 -9.08
C PRO A 219 17.32 4.73 -8.97
N SER A 220 17.52 5.49 -10.05
CA SER A 220 18.23 6.78 -9.99
C SER A 220 17.41 7.87 -9.27
N VAL A 221 16.10 7.69 -9.19
CA VAL A 221 15.14 8.55 -8.47
C VAL A 221 14.82 7.98 -7.09
N PHE A 222 14.51 6.69 -6.99
CA PHE A 222 14.18 6.01 -5.73
C PHE A 222 15.11 4.81 -5.47
N PRO A 223 16.33 5.04 -4.98
CA PRO A 223 17.29 3.96 -4.70
C PRO A 223 16.98 3.17 -3.41
N GLY A 224 16.15 3.74 -2.52
CA GLY A 224 15.87 3.23 -1.18
C GLY A 224 14.82 2.12 -1.14
N THR A 225 14.98 1.08 -1.94
CA THR A 225 14.03 -0.05 -2.03
C THR A 225 14.71 -1.42 -1.90
N GLY A 226 13.90 -2.46 -1.66
CA GLY A 226 14.32 -3.84 -1.54
C GLY A 226 14.94 -4.37 -2.83
N THR A 227 14.25 -4.19 -3.95
CA THR A 227 14.54 -4.74 -5.28
C THR A 227 14.52 -3.63 -6.35
N PRO A 228 15.58 -2.81 -6.45
CA PRO A 228 15.62 -1.75 -7.45
C PRO A 228 15.69 -2.32 -8.88
N GLU A 229 14.78 -1.87 -9.75
CA GLU A 229 14.66 -2.33 -11.15
C GLU A 229 14.85 -1.17 -12.15
N PRO A 230 15.95 -1.14 -12.94
CA PRO A 230 16.20 -0.15 -13.99
C PRO A 230 15.24 -0.20 -15.18
#